data_AF-A0A9D3W766-F1
#
_entry.id   AF-A0A9D3W766-F1
#
_cell.length_a   1.000
_cell.length_b   1.000
_cell.length_c   1.000
_cell.angle_alpha   90.00
_cell.angle_beta   90.00
_cell.angle_gamma   90.00
#
_symmetry.space_group_name_H-M   'P 1'
#
loop_
_entity.id
_entity.type
_entity.pdbx_description
1 polymer ?
#
loop_
_entity_poly.entity_id
_entity_poly.type
_entity_poly.pdbx_seq_one_letter_code
_entity_poly.pdbx_strand_id
1 'polypeptide(L)' 'MNGYLDSLEIGQVRKFLVELHTYLKMNKPQFQEIISSTKTFTEEAETLLKDAIQDQMERFRLQEQL' A
#
# COMPACT_ATOMS: atom_id res chain seq x y z
N MET A 1 -11.99 -4.99 -10.92
CA MET A 1 -11.70 -3.63 -10.42
C MET A 1 -11.79 -3.70 -8.91
N ASN A 2 -10.66 -3.74 -8.20
CA ASN A 2 -10.70 -4.07 -6.77
C ASN A 2 -10.99 -2.88 -5.84
N GLY A 3 -11.34 -1.70 -6.36
CA GLY A 3 -12.00 -0.60 -5.62
C GLY A 3 -11.35 -0.15 -4.30
N TYR A 4 -10.11 -0.57 -4.00
CA TYR A 4 -9.51 -0.34 -2.68
C TYR A 4 -9.33 1.14 -2.37
N LEU A 5 -9.25 1.98 -3.40
CA LEU A 5 -9.06 3.42 -3.31
C LEU A 5 -10.32 4.19 -3.74
N ASP A 6 -11.43 3.53 -4.03
CA ASP A 6 -12.68 4.18 -4.46
C ASP A 6 -13.27 5.06 -3.35
N SER A 7 -12.93 4.76 -2.09
CA SER A 7 -13.33 5.56 -0.93
C SER A 7 -12.44 6.78 -0.68
N LEU A 8 -11.34 6.96 -1.41
CA LEU A 8 -10.43 8.09 -1.25
C LEU A 8 -10.67 9.13 -2.34
N GLU A 9 -10.72 10.40 -1.97
CA GLU A 9 -10.78 11.47 -2.97
C GLU A 9 -9.49 11.54 -3.78
N ILE A 10 -9.54 11.99 -5.03
CA ILE A 10 -8.35 12.10 -5.92
C ILE A 10 -7.19 12.87 -5.26
N GLY A 11 -7.50 13.87 -4.43
CA GLY A 11 -6.50 14.62 -3.66
C GLY A 11 -5.84 13.79 -2.54
N GLN A 12 -6.59 12.89 -1.92
CA GLN A 12 -6.11 11.96 -0.89
C GLN A 12 -5.38 10.76 -1.51
N VAL A 13 -5.81 10.28 -2.68
CA VAL A 13 -5.17 9.15 -3.39
C VAL A 13 -3.68 9.42 -3.64
N ARG A 14 -3.31 10.64 -4.05
CA ARG A 14 -1.88 10.99 -4.22
C ARG A 14 -1.10 10.92 -2.92
N LYS A 15 -1.62 11.51 -1.83
CA LYS A 15 -0.97 11.46 -0.51
C LYS A 15 -0.84 10.00 -0.03
N PHE A 16 -1.93 9.26 -0.09
CA PHE A 16 -2.00 7.86 0.28
C PHE A 16 -0.97 7.01 -0.47
N LEU A 17 -0.83 7.16 -1.80
CA LEU A 17 0.15 6.42 -2.58
C LEU A 17 1.60 6.73 -2.18
N VAL A 18 1.92 7.99 -1.87
CA VAL A 18 3.26 8.39 -1.41
C VAL A 18 3.58 7.75 -0.06
N GLU A 19 2.63 7.78 0.87
CA GLU A 19 2.82 7.16 2.19
C GLU A 19 2.84 5.64 2.11
N LEU A 20 1.95 5.01 1.35
CA LEU A 20 1.92 3.58 1.11
C LEU A 20 3.26 3.09 0.54
N HIS A 21 3.81 3.81 -0.44
CA HIS A 21 5.10 3.45 -1.03
C HIS A 21 6.23 3.52 0.01
N THR A 22 6.19 4.53 0.88
CA THR A 22 7.15 4.66 1.99
C THR A 22 6.96 3.55 3.02
N TYR A 23 5.71 3.23 3.36
CA TYR A 23 5.34 2.18 4.31
C TYR A 23 5.76 0.81 3.82
N LEU A 24 5.50 0.47 2.55
CA LEU A 24 5.94 -0.77 1.92
C LEU A 24 7.46 -0.91 1.97
N LYS A 25 8.18 0.17 1.67
CA LYS A 25 9.64 0.17 1.69
C LYS A 25 10.21 -0.05 3.10
N MET A 26 9.58 0.51 4.13
CA MET A 26 10.06 0.41 5.52
C MET A 26 9.58 -0.85 6.25
N ASN A 27 8.32 -1.25 6.07
CA ASN A 27 7.67 -2.30 6.85
C ASN A 27 7.63 -3.64 6.12
N LYS A 28 7.65 -3.63 4.79
CA LYS A 28 7.54 -4.83 3.95
C LYS A 28 8.71 -4.91 2.95
N PRO A 29 9.99 -4.86 3.39
CA PRO A 29 11.13 -4.96 2.48
C PRO A 29 11.11 -6.23 1.63
N GLN A 30 10.50 -7.30 2.15
CA GLN A 30 10.22 -8.56 1.46
C GLN A 30 9.44 -8.36 0.15
N PHE A 31 8.48 -7.44 0.10
CA PHE A 31 7.78 -7.11 -1.15
C PHE A 31 8.77 -6.61 -2.19
N GLN A 32 9.69 -5.72 -1.79
CA GLN A 32 10.71 -5.19 -2.68
C GLN A 32 11.71 -6.27 -3.11
N GLU A 33 12.09 -7.18 -2.21
CA GLU A 33 12.96 -8.32 -2.50
C GLU A 33 12.31 -9.31 -3.49
N ILE A 34 11.03 -9.63 -3.32
CA ILE A 34 10.29 -10.53 -4.22
C ILE A 34 10.21 -9.90 -5.61
N ILE A 35 9.79 -8.63 -5.70
CA ILE A 35 9.69 -7.93 -6.99
C ILE A 35 11.07 -7.76 -7.63
N SER A 36 12.11 -7.45 -6.85
CA SER A 36 13.47 -7.30 -7.37
C SER A 36 14.09 -8.62 -7.82
N SER A 37 13.85 -9.72 -7.09
CA SER A 37 14.41 -11.04 -7.40
C SER A 37 13.66 -11.73 -8.53
N THR A 38 12.33 -11.82 -8.41
CA THR A 38 11.50 -12.60 -9.34
C THR A 38 11.07 -11.79 -10.56
N LYS A 39 11.18 -10.45 -10.50
CA LYS A 39 10.63 -9.51 -11.50
C LYS A 39 9.15 -9.78 -11.81
N THR A 40 8.45 -10.46 -10.91
CA THR A 40 7.09 -10.97 -11.10
C THR A 40 6.28 -10.59 -9.88
N PHE A 41 5.05 -10.13 -10.12
CA PHE A 41 4.11 -9.86 -9.05
C PHE A 41 3.46 -11.18 -8.62
N THR A 42 4.09 -11.88 -7.67
CA THR A 42 3.60 -13.17 -7.15
C THR A 42 2.44 -12.97 -6.17
N GLU A 43 1.69 -14.04 -5.87
CA GLU A 43 0.59 -13.99 -4.88
C GLU A 43 1.07 -13.55 -3.49
N GLU A 44 2.31 -13.86 -3.14
CA GLU A 44 2.93 -13.42 -1.88
C GLU A 44 3.16 -11.91 -1.87
N ALA A 45 3.67 -11.35 -2.98
CA ALA A 45 3.79 -9.90 -3.16
C ALA A 45 2.40 -9.22 -3.17
N GLU A 46 1.40 -9.84 -3.80
CA GLU A 46 0.02 -9.33 -3.77
C GLU A 46 -0.55 -9.30 -2.35
N THR A 47 -0.32 -10.36 -1.58
CA THR A 47 -0.77 -10.46 -0.18
C THR A 47 -0.09 -9.40 0.68
N LEU A 48 1.23 -9.24 0.55
CA LEU A 48 1.99 -8.20 1.24
C LEU A 48 1.50 -6.80 0.88
N LEU A 49 1.18 -6.57 -0.39
CA LEU A 49 0.65 -5.28 -0.86
C LEU A 49 -0.76 -5.02 -0.30
N LYS A 50 -1.67 -6.00 -0.35
CA LYS A 50 -3.03 -5.89 0.19
C LYS A 50 -3.01 -5.56 1.68
N ASP A 51 -2.18 -6.27 2.42
CA ASP A 51 -2.01 -6.09 3.86
C ASP A 51 -1.47 -4.68 4.18
N ALA A 52 -0.44 -4.24 3.44
CA ALA A 52 0.09 -2.88 3.57
C ALA A 52 -0.92 -1.78 3.20
N ILE A 53 -1.75 -2.01 2.17
CA ILE A 53 -2.83 -1.09 1.80
C ILE A 53 -3.84 -0.96 2.92
N GLN A 54 -4.26 -2.07 3.55
CA GLN A 54 -5.21 -2.01 4.66
C GLN A 54 -4.62 -1.27 5.88
N ASP A 55 -3.40 -1.61 6.29
CA ASP A 55 -2.73 -0.97 7.41
C ASP A 55 -2.53 0.53 7.17
N GLN A 56 -2.02 0.90 5.99
CA GLN A 56 -1.86 2.30 5.61
C GLN A 56 -3.22 3.02 5.51
N MET A 57 -4.28 2.35 5.07
CA MET A 57 -5.61 2.95 4.95
C MET A 57 -6.23 3.24 6.31
N GLU A 58 -6.04 2.36 7.28
CA GLU A 58 -6.45 2.59 8.65
C GLU A 58 -5.68 3.75 9.27
N ARG A 59 -4.35 3.79 9.11
CA ARG A 59 -3.49 4.90 9.55
C ARG A 59 -3.87 6.23 8.91
N PHE A 60 -4.10 6.22 7.59
CA PHE A 60 -4.49 7.41 6.84
C PHE A 60 -5.84 7.95 7.31
N ARG A 61 -6.82 7.06 7.56
CA ARG A 61 -8.13 7.44 8.11
C ARG A 61 -8.01 7.99 9.54
N LEU A 62 -7.15 7.41 10.37
CA LEU A 62 -6.88 7.90 11.73
C LEU A 62 -6.25 9.30 11.72
N GLN A 63 -5.33 9.58 10.78
CA GLN A 63 -4.73 10.91 10.65
C GLN A 63 -5.70 11.98 10.15
N GLU A 64 -6.65 11.63 9.27
CA GLU A 64 -7.66 12.58 8.76
C GLU A 64 -8.79 12.87 9.77
N GLN A 65 -8.92 12.06 10.84
CA GLN A 65 -9.88 12.33 11.93
C GLN A 65 -9.33 13.24 13.04
N LEU A 66 -8.04 13.60 12.99
CA LEU A 66 -7.33 14.49 13.92
C LEU A 66 -7.25 15.92 13.38
#